data_AF-A0A561BBH5-F1
#
_entry.id   AF-A0A561BBH5-F1
#
_cell.length_a   1.000
_cell.length_b   1.000
_cell.length_c   1.000
_cell.angle_alpha   90.00
_cell.angle_beta   90.00
_cell.angle_gamma   90.00
#
_symmetry.space_group_name_H-M   'P 1'
#
loop_
_entity.id
_entity.type
_entity.pdbx_description
1 polymer ?
#
loop_
_entity_poly.entity_id
_entity_poly.type
_entity_poly.pdbx_seq_one_letter_code
_entity_poly.pdbx_strand_id
1 'polypeptide(L)'
;MQTMDENWLCFHPNPSKPRFTPPPGAVDAHCHVFGQAAVFPDAPERKYTPCDASKDQLFALRDRLGFERNVIVQATCDGSDNRALLDAIAHSNGRARGVASVAPDVSEAELH
;
A
#
# COMPACT_ATOMS: atom_id res chain seq x y z
N MET A 1 13.13 -7.94 -12.45
CA MET A 1 11.76 -8.38 -12.15
C MET A 1 11.85 -9.23 -10.90
N GLN A 2 11.12 -8.87 -9.85
CA GLN A 2 11.14 -9.61 -8.59
C GLN A 2 10.52 -10.99 -8.79
N THR A 3 11.16 -12.03 -8.27
CA THR A 3 10.61 -13.39 -8.29
C THR A 3 9.67 -13.51 -7.10
N MET A 4 8.37 -13.64 -7.39
CA MET A 4 7.32 -13.84 -6.39
C MET A 4 7.40 -15.25 -5.79
N ASP A 5 6.77 -15.45 -4.64
CA ASP A 5 6.59 -16.80 -4.09
C ASP A 5 5.75 -17.68 -5.03
N GLU A 6 6.03 -18.98 -5.10
CA GLU A 6 5.47 -19.92 -6.09
C GLU A 6 3.92 -19.94 -6.12
N ASN A 7 3.28 -19.77 -4.97
CA ASN A 7 1.82 -19.80 -4.83
C ASN A 7 1.20 -18.40 -4.61
N TRP A 8 1.94 -17.34 -4.95
CA TRP A 8 1.41 -15.98 -4.82
C TRP A 8 0.25 -15.76 -5.80
N LEU A 9 -0.90 -15.33 -5.27
CA LEU A 9 -2.05 -14.94 -6.06
C LEU A 9 -2.05 -13.43 -6.24
N CYS A 10 -1.72 -12.97 -7.46
CA CYS A 10 -1.84 -11.56 -7.80
C CYS A 10 -3.30 -11.09 -7.68
N PHE A 11 -3.47 -9.82 -7.33
CA PHE A 11 -4.78 -9.17 -7.34
C PHE A 11 -5.41 -9.22 -8.75
N HIS A 12 -6.74 -9.20 -8.81
CA HIS A 12 -7.47 -9.32 -10.06
C HIS A 12 -7.13 -8.12 -10.99
N PRO A 13 -6.62 -8.35 -12.23
CA PRO A 13 -6.08 -7.28 -13.06
C PRO A 13 -7.15 -6.34 -13.65
N ASN A 14 -8.40 -6.81 -13.73
CA ASN A 14 -9.52 -6.03 -14.25
C ASN A 14 -10.78 -6.19 -13.36
N PRO A 15 -10.82 -5.59 -12.16
CA PRO A 15 -11.94 -5.76 -11.25
C PRO A 15 -13.24 -5.21 -11.85
N SER A 16 -14.34 -5.94 -11.65
CA SER A 16 -15.68 -5.48 -12.02
C SER A 16 -16.03 -4.18 -11.29
N LYS A 17 -16.92 -3.36 -11.87
CA LYS A 17 -17.43 -2.17 -11.19
C LYS A 17 -18.44 -2.60 -10.12
N PRO A 18 -18.32 -2.17 -8.85
CA PRO A 18 -19.32 -2.46 -7.83
C PRO A 18 -20.70 -1.94 -8.22
N ARG A 19 -21.76 -2.69 -7.85
CA ARG A 19 -23.15 -2.21 -7.95
C ARG A 19 -23.49 -1.20 -6.86
N PHE A 20 -22.83 -1.32 -5.72
CA PHE A 20 -22.93 -0.38 -4.60
C PHE A 20 -22.08 0.86 -4.89
N THR A 21 -22.60 2.04 -4.56
CA THR A 21 -21.86 3.31 -4.65
C THR A 21 -21.57 3.78 -3.23
N PRO A 22 -20.28 3.88 -2.83
CA PRO A 22 -19.92 4.46 -1.54
C PRO A 22 -20.44 5.90 -1.41
N PRO A 23 -20.77 6.36 -0.19
CA PRO A 23 -21.17 7.75 0.02
C PRO A 23 -20.01 8.71 -0.25
N PRO A 24 -20.29 10.01 -0.51
CA PRO A 24 -19.24 11.03 -0.60
C PRO A 24 -18.34 11.02 0.65
N GLY A 25 -17.05 11.21 0.44
CA GLY A 25 -16.03 11.15 1.49
C GLY A 25 -15.65 9.74 1.98
N ALA A 26 -16.17 8.68 1.36
CA ALA A 26 -15.85 7.30 1.76
C ALA A 26 -14.34 7.03 1.75
N VAL A 27 -13.89 6.29 2.77
CA VAL A 27 -12.50 5.92 2.99
C VAL A 27 -12.35 4.41 2.92
N ASP A 28 -11.47 3.93 2.04
CA ASP A 28 -10.94 2.58 2.14
C ASP A 28 -9.87 2.59 3.24
N ALA A 29 -10.23 2.08 4.42
CA ALA A 29 -9.44 2.24 5.63
C ALA A 29 -8.35 1.16 5.82
N HIS A 30 -8.19 0.23 4.88
CA HIS A 30 -7.17 -0.80 4.97
C HIS A 30 -6.75 -1.32 3.59
N CYS A 31 -5.69 -0.74 3.05
CA CYS A 31 -5.09 -1.16 1.79
C CYS A 31 -3.55 -1.08 1.88
N HIS A 32 -2.84 -1.70 0.93
CA HIS A 32 -1.38 -1.69 0.88
C HIS A 32 -0.88 -1.23 -0.49
N VAL A 33 0.35 -0.76 -0.51
CA VAL A 33 1.18 -0.73 -1.71
C VAL A 33 2.28 -1.76 -1.51
N PHE A 34 2.70 -2.40 -2.60
CA PHE A 34 3.92 -3.20 -2.64
C PHE A 34 4.84 -2.46 -3.58
N GLY A 35 5.92 -1.88 -3.02
CA GLY A 35 6.82 -1.03 -3.77
C GLY A 35 7.37 -1.73 -5.02
N GLN A 36 7.85 -0.95 -5.99
CA GLN A 36 8.69 -1.55 -7.02
C GLN A 36 10.01 -1.93 -6.36
N ALA A 37 10.33 -3.23 -6.28
CA ALA A 37 11.51 -3.71 -5.54
C ALA A 37 12.85 -3.04 -5.94
N ALA A 38 12.92 -2.48 -7.16
CA ALA A 38 14.07 -1.71 -7.62
C ALA A 38 14.25 -0.34 -6.93
N VAL A 39 13.17 0.24 -6.41
CA VAL A 39 13.13 1.55 -5.73
C VAL A 39 12.97 1.38 -4.22
N PHE A 40 12.08 0.47 -3.82
CA PHE A 40 11.78 0.14 -2.43
C PHE A 40 11.97 -1.37 -2.26
N PRO A 41 13.17 -1.82 -1.88
CA PRO A 41 13.43 -3.24 -1.72
C PRO A 41 12.69 -3.80 -0.50
N ASP A 42 12.10 -4.99 -0.64
CA ASP A 42 11.48 -5.68 0.48
C ASP A 42 12.46 -5.93 1.64
N ALA A 43 11.91 -6.12 2.83
CA ALA A 43 12.67 -6.47 4.01
C ALA A 43 13.36 -7.84 3.88
N PRO A 44 14.62 -7.98 4.35
CA PRO A 44 15.30 -9.27 4.42
C PRO A 44 14.55 -10.33 5.24
N GLU A 45 13.84 -9.92 6.28
CA GLU A 45 13.10 -10.77 7.22
C GLU A 45 11.65 -11.08 6.79
N ARG A 46 11.24 -10.65 5.58
CA ARG A 46 9.88 -10.85 5.09
C ARG A 46 9.48 -12.33 5.08
N LYS A 47 8.20 -12.59 5.34
CA LYS A 47 7.62 -13.95 5.30
C LYS A 47 7.12 -14.37 3.92
N TYR A 48 6.95 -13.42 3.02
CA TYR A 48 6.47 -13.63 1.66
C TYR A 48 7.05 -12.59 0.71
N THR A 49 7.14 -12.93 -0.58
CA THR A 49 7.53 -12.00 -1.66
C THR A 49 6.32 -11.76 -2.57
N PRO A 50 5.68 -10.57 -2.52
CA PRO A 50 4.49 -10.28 -3.29
C PRO A 50 4.78 -9.93 -4.75
N CYS A 51 3.73 -9.73 -5.54
CA CYS A 51 3.81 -8.98 -6.79
C CYS A 51 3.98 -7.48 -6.54
N ASP A 52 4.58 -6.76 -7.49
CA ASP A 52 4.57 -5.29 -7.48
C ASP A 52 3.11 -4.76 -7.47
N ALA A 53 2.83 -3.76 -6.63
CA ALA A 53 1.53 -3.09 -6.53
C ALA A 53 1.72 -1.59 -6.27
N SER A 54 1.81 -0.80 -7.33
CA SER A 54 2.19 0.60 -7.25
C SER A 54 1.10 1.50 -6.65
N LYS A 55 1.50 2.66 -6.14
CA LYS A 55 0.58 3.72 -5.72
C LYS A 55 -0.41 4.13 -6.80
N ASP A 56 0.02 4.16 -8.07
CA ASP A 56 -0.84 4.54 -9.20
C ASP A 56 -1.93 3.48 -9.43
N GLN A 57 -1.58 2.20 -9.30
CA GLN A 57 -2.55 1.10 -9.35
C GLN A 57 -3.54 1.18 -8.19
N LEU A 58 -3.07 1.50 -6.97
CA LEU A 58 -3.94 1.71 -5.81
C LEU A 58 -4.90 2.88 -6.04
N PHE A 59 -4.42 4.01 -6.56
CA PHE A 59 -5.27 5.18 -6.83
C PHE A 59 -6.30 4.90 -7.92
N ALA A 60 -5.90 4.22 -8.99
CA ALA A 60 -6.82 3.79 -10.04
C ALA A 60 -7.90 2.84 -9.48
N LEU A 61 -7.51 1.92 -8.58
CA LEU A 61 -8.45 1.02 -7.90
C LEU A 61 -9.41 1.78 -6.99
N ARG A 62 -8.91 2.70 -6.16
CA ARG A 62 -9.73 3.58 -5.30
C ARG A 62 -10.81 4.27 -6.14
N ASP A 63 -10.42 4.90 -7.23
CA ASP A 63 -11.33 5.64 -8.11
C ASP A 63 -12.31 4.70 -8.84
N ARG A 64 -11.85 3.50 -9.24
CA ARG A 64 -12.69 2.45 -9.85
C ARG A 64 -13.78 1.93 -8.90
N LEU A 65 -13.46 1.79 -7.62
CA LEU A 65 -14.37 1.30 -6.58
C LEU A 65 -15.28 2.40 -6.01
N GLY A 66 -15.01 3.67 -6.32
CA GLY A 66 -15.82 4.81 -5.88
C GLY A 66 -15.46 5.35 -4.50
N PHE A 67 -14.27 5.06 -3.99
CA PHE A 67 -13.77 5.67 -2.75
C PHE A 67 -13.13 7.03 -3.03
N GLU A 68 -13.18 7.94 -2.06
CA GLU A 68 -12.51 9.23 -2.19
C GLU A 68 -11.12 9.24 -1.55
N ARG A 69 -10.88 8.40 -0.53
CA ARG A 69 -9.65 8.41 0.27
C ARG A 69 -9.18 7.00 0.62
N ASN A 70 -7.91 6.90 1.04
CA ASN A 70 -7.31 5.67 1.55
C ASN A 70 -6.68 5.88 2.95
N VAL A 71 -6.67 4.82 3.75
CA VAL A 71 -5.67 4.61 4.81
C VAL A 71 -4.77 3.48 4.35
N ILE A 72 -3.53 3.82 4.02
CA ILE A 72 -2.54 2.88 3.51
C ILE A 72 -1.79 2.31 4.71
N VAL A 73 -1.80 0.99 4.85
CA VAL A 73 -1.18 0.28 5.96
C VAL A 73 0.13 -0.29 5.49
N GLN A 74 1.20 -0.14 6.27
CA GLN A 74 2.50 -0.71 5.98
C GLN A 74 2.38 -2.22 5.74
N ALA A 75 2.91 -2.70 4.61
CA ALA A 75 2.94 -4.11 4.29
C ALA A 75 4.03 -4.80 5.11
N THR A 76 3.75 -6.00 5.62
CA THR A 76 4.73 -6.72 6.46
C THR A 76 5.92 -7.24 5.65
N CYS A 77 5.82 -7.33 4.33
CA CYS A 77 6.94 -7.63 3.44
C CYS A 77 8.00 -6.53 3.42
N ASP A 78 7.63 -5.28 3.75
CA ASP A 78 8.54 -4.13 3.77
C ASP A 78 9.09 -3.87 5.20
N GLY A 79 8.74 -4.72 6.17
CA GLY A 79 9.22 -4.62 7.54
C GLY A 79 8.91 -3.25 8.16
N SER A 80 9.94 -2.62 8.73
CA SER A 80 9.86 -1.25 9.29
C SER A 80 10.32 -0.15 8.32
N ASP A 81 10.63 -0.50 7.07
CA ASP A 81 10.95 0.48 6.03
C ASP A 81 9.67 1.02 5.39
N ASN A 82 9.20 2.16 5.91
CA ASN A 82 7.94 2.77 5.48
C ASN A 82 8.06 3.61 4.20
N ARG A 83 9.18 3.58 3.46
CA ARG A 83 9.40 4.50 2.33
C ARG A 83 8.38 4.35 1.21
N ALA A 84 7.95 3.12 0.89
CA ALA A 84 6.91 2.89 -0.12
C ALA A 84 5.55 3.46 0.32
N LEU A 85 5.18 3.24 1.59
CA LEU A 85 3.99 3.83 2.21
C LEU A 85 4.03 5.37 2.17
N LEU A 86 5.14 5.97 2.61
CA LEU A 86 5.32 7.41 2.68
C LEU A 86 5.28 8.06 1.29
N ASP A 87 5.90 7.41 0.29
CA ASP A 87 5.84 7.84 -1.11
C ASP A 87 4.40 7.84 -1.65
N ALA A 88 3.61 6.79 -1.36
CA ALA A 88 2.21 6.73 -1.75
C ALA A 88 1.39 7.85 -1.07
N ILE A 89 1.62 8.11 0.22
CA ILE A 89 0.93 9.20 0.93
C ILE A 89 1.26 10.56 0.31
N ALA A 90 2.55 10.83 0.06
CA ALA A 90 3.02 12.09 -0.52
C ALA A 90 2.40 12.38 -1.89
N HIS A 91 2.15 11.33 -2.70
CA HIS A 91 1.58 11.44 -4.04
C HIS A 91 0.05 11.27 -4.08
N SER A 92 -0.60 11.15 -2.93
CA SER A 92 -2.06 10.97 -2.87
C SER A 92 -2.87 12.26 -3.12
N ASN A 93 -2.21 13.41 -3.29
CA ASN A 93 -2.84 14.73 -3.33
C ASN A 93 -3.73 15.01 -2.10
N GLY A 94 -3.26 14.62 -0.90
CA GLY A 94 -3.98 14.78 0.36
C GLY A 94 -5.13 13.80 0.58
N ARG A 95 -5.30 12.79 -0.29
CA ARG A 95 -6.36 11.79 -0.22
C ARG A 95 -5.96 10.53 0.55
N ALA A 96 -4.79 10.50 1.18
CA ALA A 96 -4.35 9.35 1.98
C ALA A 96 -3.78 9.74 3.36
N ARG A 97 -3.95 8.81 4.31
CA ARG A 97 -3.21 8.71 5.57
C ARG A 97 -2.55 7.34 5.67
N GLY A 98 -1.66 7.16 6.64
CA GLY A 98 -0.84 5.96 6.79
C GLY A 98 -0.92 5.31 8.17
N VAL A 99 -0.67 4.01 8.22
CA VAL A 99 -0.29 3.28 9.44
C VAL A 99 1.11 2.71 9.21
N ALA A 100 2.10 3.25 9.92
CA ALA A 100 3.49 2.81 9.82
C ALA A 100 3.77 1.58 10.70
N SER A 101 4.76 0.78 10.30
CA SER A 101 5.40 -0.22 11.16
C SER A 101 6.75 0.32 11.58
N VAL A 102 7.04 0.34 12.88
CA VAL A 102 8.28 0.91 13.44
C VAL A 102 8.97 -0.12 14.31
N ALA A 103 10.29 -0.03 14.41
CA ALA A 103 11.04 -0.85 15.35
C ALA A 103 10.68 -0.49 16.80
N PRO A 104 10.78 -1.44 17.76
CA PRO A 104 10.47 -1.16 19.17
C PRO A 104 11.30 -0.06 19.82
N ASP A 105 12.47 0.24 19.24
CA ASP A 105 13.43 1.25 19.70
C ASP A 105 13.39 2.55 18.88
N VAL A 106 12.35 2.76 18.06
CA VAL A 106 12.14 4.01 17.32
C VAL A 106 12.18 5.22 18.26
N SER A 107 12.87 6.28 17.84
CA SER A 107 13.00 7.49 18.65
C SER A 107 11.77 8.38 18.53
N GLU A 108 11.51 9.20 19.56
CA GLU A 108 10.48 10.26 19.51
C GLU A 108 10.70 11.22 18.33
N ALA A 109 11.96 11.50 17.97
CA ALA A 109 12.29 12.38 16.85
C ALA A 109 11.91 11.79 15.49
N GLU A 110 11.84 10.46 15.36
CA GLU A 110 11.37 9.80 14.14
C GLU A 110 9.83 9.72 14.08
N LEU A 111 9.15 9.89 15.22
CA LEU A 111 7.67 9.89 15.32
C LEU A 111 7.04 11.29 15.12
N HIS A 112 7.84 12.36 15.19
CA HIS A 112 7.39 13.76 15.20
C HIS A 112 7.93 14.59 14.03
#